data_AF-A0A497RC72-F1
#
_entry.id   AF-A0A497RC72-F1
#
_cell.length_a   1.000
_cell.length_b   1.000
_cell.length_c   1.000
_cell.angle_alpha   90.00
_cell.angle_beta   90.00
_cell.angle_gamma   90.00
#
_symmetry.space_group_name_H-M   'P 1'
#
loop_
_entity.id
_entity.type
_entity.pdbx_description
1 polymer ?
#
loop_
_entity_poly.entity_id
_entity_poly.type
_entity_poly.pdbx_seq_one_letter_code
_entity_poly.pdbx_strand_id
1 'polypeptide(L)' 'MRECYICGRESHAYCSECHRPICKVHLEEELKGTRVSPLCSSCLHKRKLKRLRMAILLSGIVLIAFIIGAVVFTALNLFG' A
#
# COMPACT_ATOMS: atom_id res chain seq x y z
N MET A 1 -19.23 10.23 -25.56
CA MET A 1 -18.32 9.13 -25.17
C MET A 1 -17.26 9.70 -24.24
N ARG A 2 -16.80 8.97 -23.21
CA ARG A 2 -15.74 9.45 -22.30
C ARG A 2 -14.45 8.66 -22.52
N GLU A 3 -13.33 9.36 -22.51
CA GLU A 3 -12.00 8.79 -22.72
C GLU A 3 -11.37 8.35 -21.40
N CYS A 4 -10.58 7.30 -21.43
CA CYS A 4 -9.83 6.79 -20.29
C CYS A 4 -8.81 7.84 -19.85
N TYR A 5 -8.82 8.19 -18.56
CA TYR A 5 -7.94 9.23 -18.04
C TYR A 5 -6.44 8.88 -18.14
N ILE A 6 -6.09 7.60 -18.34
CA ILE A 6 -4.70 7.12 -18.40
C ILE A 6 -4.19 7.08 -19.83
N CYS A 7 -4.99 6.59 -20.77
CA CYS A 7 -4.52 6.29 -22.13
C CYS A 7 -5.36 6.90 -23.25
N GLY A 8 -6.37 7.71 -22.93
CA GLY A 8 -7.24 8.38 -23.91
C GLY A 8 -8.20 7.45 -24.68
N ARG A 9 -8.05 6.12 -24.61
CA ARG A 9 -8.95 5.17 -25.28
C ARG A 9 -10.36 5.18 -24.68
N GLU A 10 -11.32 4.64 -25.40
CA GLU A 10 -12.71 4.53 -24.94
C GLU A 10 -12.80 3.89 -23.54
N SER A 11 -13.50 4.57 -22.63
CA SER A 11 -13.70 4.11 -21.27
C SER A 11 -14.97 3.26 -21.15
N HIS A 12 -14.88 2.18 -20.36
CA HIS A 12 -15.97 1.24 -20.12
C HIS A 12 -16.48 1.28 -18.68
N ALA A 13 -15.70 1.80 -17.73
CA ALA A 13 -16.05 1.83 -16.32
C ALA A 13 -15.50 3.09 -15.63
N TYR A 14 -15.97 3.34 -14.40
CA TYR A 14 -15.46 4.40 -13.54
C TYR A 14 -14.76 3.79 -12.34
N CYS A 15 -13.66 4.42 -11.90
CA CYS A 15 -13.07 4.06 -10.62
C CYS A 15 -14.04 4.38 -9.48
N SER A 16 -14.24 3.45 -8.57
CA SER A 16 -15.06 3.65 -7.37
C SER A 16 -14.45 4.65 -6.37
N GLU A 17 -13.14 4.94 -6.48
CA GLU A 17 -12.42 5.78 -5.51
C GLU A 17 -12.17 7.20 -6.05
N CYS A 18 -11.68 7.32 -7.29
CA CYS A 18 -11.37 8.62 -7.89
C CYS A 18 -12.42 9.11 -8.90
N HIS A 19 -13.47 8.31 -9.16
CA HIS A 19 -14.56 8.59 -10.11
C HIS A 19 -14.10 8.96 -11.54
N ARG A 20 -12.85 8.65 -11.90
CA ARG A 20 -12.32 8.90 -13.25
C ARG A 20 -12.74 7.78 -14.22
N PRO A 21 -13.01 8.12 -15.49
CA PRO A 21 -13.28 7.15 -16.56
C PRO A 21 -12.03 6.32 -16.86
N ILE A 22 -12.20 5.00 -16.98
CA ILE A 22 -11.12 4.03 -17.13
C ILE A 22 -11.50 2.99 -18.20
N CYS A 23 -10.55 2.61 -19.04
CA CYS A 23 -10.73 1.53 -20.00
C CYS A 23 -10.45 0.16 -19.36
N LYS A 24 -11.00 -0.90 -19.95
CA LYS A 24 -10.89 -2.28 -19.44
C LYS A 24 -9.45 -2.75 -19.17
N VAL A 25 -8.48 -2.21 -19.91
CA VAL A 25 -7.04 -2.52 -19.74
C VAL A 25 -6.46 -1.95 -18.44
N HIS A 26 -6.92 -0.77 -18.01
CA HIS A 26 -6.44 -0.09 -16.80
C HIS A 26 -7.41 -0.23 -15.62
N LEU A 27 -8.46 -1.01 -15.82
CA LEU A 27 -9.42 -1.40 -14.80
C LEU A 27 -8.86 -2.62 -14.08
N GLU A 28 -8.53 -2.47 -12.81
CA GLU A 28 -8.18 -3.60 -11.97
C GLU A 28 -9.36 -3.91 -11.03
N GLU A 29 -9.75 -5.18 -11.00
CA GLU A 29 -10.79 -5.70 -10.11
C GLU A 29 -10.13 -6.27 -8.85
N GLU A 30 -10.17 -5.53 -7.73
CA GLU A 30 -9.78 -6.11 -6.44
C GLU A 30 -10.96 -6.94 -5.91
N LEU A 31 -10.76 -8.26 -5.83
CA LEU A 31 -11.57 -9.12 -4.96
C LEU A 31 -11.23 -8.81 -3.51
N LYS A 32 -11.99 -7.92 -2.89
CA LYS A 32 -11.91 -7.66 -1.45
C LYS A 32 -13.16 -8.26 -0.79
N GLY A 33 -13.17 -9.57 -0.61
CA GLY A 33 -14.34 -10.33 -0.14
C GLY A 33 -15.44 -10.46 -1.21
N THR A 34 -16.71 -10.55 -0.81
CA THR A 34 -17.89 -10.79 -1.69
C THR A 34 -18.29 -9.63 -2.60
N ARG A 35 -17.52 -8.52 -2.65
CA ARG A 35 -17.81 -7.35 -3.50
C ARG A 35 -16.66 -7.06 -4.45
N VAL A 36 -16.95 -7.13 -5.75
CA VAL A 36 -16.07 -6.67 -6.81
C VAL A 36 -16.24 -5.16 -6.96
N SER A 37 -15.20 -4.39 -6.65
CA SER A 37 -15.20 -2.93 -6.81
C SER A 37 -14.23 -2.52 -7.93
N PRO A 38 -14.70 -1.89 -9.02
CA PRO A 38 -13.83 -1.43 -10.09
C PRO A 38 -12.90 -0.32 -9.58
N LEU A 39 -11.60 -0.57 -9.61
CA LEU A 39 -10.56 0.33 -9.13
C LEU A 39 -9.58 0.67 -10.24
N CYS A 40 -9.01 1.87 -10.14
CA CYS A 40 -7.94 2.30 -11.02
C CYS A 40 -6.61 1.70 -10.59
N SER A 41 -5.74 1.33 -11.53
CA SER A 41 -4.40 0.81 -11.22
C SER A 41 -3.61 1.71 -10.26
N SER A 42 -3.68 3.04 -10.42
CA SER A 42 -3.03 3.99 -9.50
C SER A 42 -3.61 3.98 -8.09
N CYS A 43 -4.93 3.80 -7.96
CA CYS A 43 -5.65 3.77 -6.69
C CYS A 43 -5.31 2.48 -5.93
N LEU A 44 -5.24 1.38 -6.68
CA LEU A 44 -4.84 0.07 -6.19
C LEU A 44 -3.38 0.05 -5.74
N HIS A 45 -2.50 0.68 -6.52
CA HIS A 45 -1.09 0.84 -6.18
C HIS A 45 -0.91 1.67 -4.90
N LYS A 46 -1.64 2.79 -4.74
CA LYS A 46 -1.63 3.58 -3.50
C LYS A 46 -2.07 2.76 -2.28
N ARG A 47 -3.09 1.92 -2.41
CA ARG A 47 -3.54 1.01 -1.33
C ARG A 47 -2.47 -0.02 -0.98
N LYS A 48 -1.84 -0.65 -1.97
CA LYS A 48 -0.74 -1.62 -1.76
C LYS A 48 0.45 -0.95 -1.07
N LEU A 49 0.84 0.24 -1.53
CA LEU A 49 1.97 0.98 -0.96
C LEU A 49 1.73 1.40 0.50
N LYS A 50 0.51 1.81 0.85
CA LYS A 50 0.15 2.16 2.24
C LYS A 50 0.29 0.97 3.20
N ARG A 51 -0.06 -0.26 2.79
CA ARG A 51 0.11 -1.44 3.64
C ARG A 51 1.57 -1.75 3.91
N LEU A 52 2.44 -1.64 2.89
CA LEU A 52 3.86 -1.95 3.03
C LEU A 52 4.56 -1.01 4.03
N ARG A 53 4.20 0.28 4.00
CA ARG A 53 4.85 1.33 4.82
C ARG A 53 4.60 1.16 6.32
N MET A 54 3.44 0.62 6.70
CA MET A 54 3.08 0.36 8.10
C MET A 54 3.86 -0.83 8.69
N ALA A 55 4.12 -1.87 7.89
CA ALA A 55 4.88 -3.04 8.33
C ALA A 55 6.36 -2.73 8.61
N ILE A 56 6.97 -1.85 7.81
CA ILE A 56 8.38 -1.46 7.96
C ILE A 56 8.61 -0.62 9.23
N LEU A 57 7.62 0.20 9.62
CA LEU A 57 7.69 1.04 10.82
C LEU A 57 7.73 0.21 12.11
N LEU A 58 6.96 -0.87 12.17
CA LEU A 58 6.90 -1.75 13.34
C LEU A 58 8.18 -2.58 13.51
N SER A 59 8.77 -3.08 12.42
CA SER A 59 10.00 -3.89 12.50
C SER A 59 11.22 -3.07 12.92
N GLY A 60 11.32 -1.81 12.48
CA GLY A 60 12.43 -0.93 12.87
C GLY A 60 12.49 -0.64 14.37
N ILE A 61 11.34 -0.41 15.01
CA ILE A 61 11.28 -0.07 16.44
C ILE A 61 11.74 -1.23 17.32
N VAL A 62 11.33 -2.47 16.98
CA VAL A 62 11.73 -3.68 17.74
C VAL A 62 13.25 -3.89 17.67
N LEU A 63 13.85 -3.67 16.50
CA LEU A 63 15.29 -3.84 16.31
C LEU A 63 16.10 -2.82 17.15
N ILE A 64 15.64 -1.56 17.17
CA ILE A 64 16.29 -0.49 17.95
C ILE A 64 16.20 -0.80 19.45
N ALA A 65 15.03 -1.20 19.94
CA ALA A 65 14.84 -1.55 21.34
C ALA A 65 15.72 -2.74 21.77
N PHE A 66 15.87 -3.74 20.89
CA PHE A 66 16.75 -4.89 21.14
C PHE A 66 18.23 -4.49 21.24
N ILE A 67 18.71 -3.61 20.34
CA ILE A 67 20.09 -3.12 20.37
C ILE A 67 20.37 -2.32 21.65
N ILE A 68 19.46 -1.42 22.04
CA ILE A 68 19.61 -0.64 23.27
C ILE A 68 19.65 -1.57 24.49
N GLY A 69 18.75 -2.54 24.57
CA GLY A 69 18.72 -3.53 25.65
C GLY A 69 20.02 -4.33 25.73
N ALA A 70 20.56 -4.78 24.58
CA ALA A 70 21.83 -5.50 24.54
C ALA A 70 22.99 -4.62 25.00
N VAL A 71 23.09 -3.37 24.55
CA VAL A 71 24.18 -2.45 24.96
C VAL A 71 24.13 -2.15 26.46
N VAL A 72 22.94 -1.92 27.03
CA VAL A 72 22.77 -1.68 28.48
C VAL A 72 23.14 -2.93 29.27
N PHE A 73 22.71 -4.11 28.82
CA PHE A 73 23.06 -5.38 29.43
C PHE A 73 24.58 -5.64 29.41
N THR A 74 25.23 -5.40 28.27
CA THR A 74 26.69 -5.52 28.14
C THR A 74 27.42 -4.52 29.04
N ALA A 75 26.96 -3.27 29.13
CA ALA A 75 27.57 -2.26 29.98
C ALA A 75 27.47 -2.61 31.48
N LEU A 76 26.31 -3.13 31.93
CA LEU A 76 26.13 -3.57 33.32
C LEU A 76 27.06 -4.74 33.67
N ASN A 77 27.34 -5.64 32.73
CA ASN A 77 28.18 -6.80 32.95
C ASN A 77 29.70 -6.49 32.91
N LEU A 78 30.09 -5.31 32.38
CA LEU A 78 31.50 -4.90 32.31
C LEU A 78 31.94 -4.06 33.52
N PHE A 79 31.00 -3.38 34.18
CA PHE A 79 31.24 -2.48 35.32
C PHE A 79 30.72 -3.04 36.66
N GLY A 80 30.14 -4.24 36.65
CA GLY A 80 29.60 -4.94 37.83
C GLY A 80 30.49 -6.08 38.32
#